data_AF-A0AAE0AAY5-F1
#
_entry.id   AF-A0AAE0AAY5-F1
#
_cell.length_a   1.000
_cell.length_b   1.000
_cell.length_c   1.000
_cell.angle_alpha   90.00
_cell.angle_beta   90.00
_cell.angle_gamma   90.00
#
_symmetry.space_group_name_H-M   'P 1'
#
loop_
_entity.id
_entity.type
_entity.pdbx_description
1 polymer ?
#
loop_
_entity_poly.entity_id
_entity_poly.type
_entity_poly.pdbx_seq_one_letter_code
_entity_poly.pdbx_strand_id
1 'polypeptide(L)'
;MENHHEDQNGVVDGSRSALIFLGTGCSSAVPNAMCLIQPSDPPCHVCFQSMSLPPDRNPNYSDGKQYYILIDVGKNFREQVLRWFTYHKIPQVDSIILTHEHADAILGLDDIRAVQPHSPTNDIDPTPVYLAQYAMESIAMKFPYLVRKKLIEGQEVRRVAQFEWNIIEEQVDKPFVASGLKFILCLLVMHGEDYISLGFLFGENCRVAYISDVSRLSFKHRIRISKTGAGQLDLLILDTLYQVSQIEVEQ
;
A
#
# COMPACT_ATOMS: atom_id res chain seq x y z
N MET A 1 36.03 13.63 -38.83
CA MET A 1 35.19 14.83 -38.88
C MET A 1 33.76 14.35 -38.73
N GLU A 2 33.28 14.31 -37.49
CA GLU A 2 31.84 14.30 -37.18
C GLU A 2 31.76 14.81 -35.74
N ASN A 3 31.10 15.96 -35.60
CA ASN A 3 31.17 16.83 -34.44
C ASN A 3 30.30 16.27 -33.30
N HIS A 4 30.92 16.02 -32.14
CA HIS A 4 30.21 15.96 -30.87
C HIS A 4 29.81 17.40 -30.49
N HIS A 5 28.57 17.76 -30.79
CA HIS A 5 27.93 18.89 -30.12
C HIS A 5 27.50 18.42 -28.73
N GLU A 6 28.21 18.91 -27.71
CA GLU A 6 27.78 18.90 -26.32
C GLU A 6 26.54 19.80 -26.20
N ASP A 7 25.36 19.19 -26.10
CA ASP A 7 24.19 19.88 -25.57
C ASP A 7 24.35 20.01 -24.05
N GLN A 8 24.98 21.12 -23.66
CA GLN A 8 24.89 21.66 -22.31
C GLN A 8 23.46 22.17 -22.08
N ASN A 9 22.59 21.30 -21.58
CA ASN A 9 21.40 21.71 -20.85
C ASN A 9 21.19 20.70 -19.72
N GLY A 10 21.92 20.92 -18.63
CA GLY A 10 21.67 20.30 -17.34
C GLY A 10 20.34 20.78 -16.77
N VAL A 11 19.24 20.29 -17.34
CA VAL A 11 17.98 20.19 -16.62
C VAL A 11 18.24 19.09 -15.60
N VAL A 12 18.45 19.47 -14.35
CA VAL A 12 18.40 18.55 -13.22
C VAL A 12 17.03 17.89 -13.31
N ASP A 13 16.99 16.62 -13.73
CA ASP A 13 15.77 15.83 -13.84
C ASP A 13 15.11 15.86 -12.47
N GLY A 14 14.00 16.60 -12.37
CA GLY A 14 13.29 16.75 -11.11
C GLY A 14 12.92 15.36 -10.61
N SER A 15 13.08 15.11 -9.31
CA SER A 15 12.70 13.85 -8.68
C SER A 15 11.25 13.50 -9.06
N ARG A 16 11.08 12.55 -9.98
CA ARG A 16 9.78 12.08 -10.45
C ARG A 16 9.30 10.96 -9.53
N SER A 17 8.08 11.12 -9.02
CA SER A 17 7.40 10.10 -8.23
C SER A 17 6.25 9.52 -9.06
N ALA A 18 6.04 8.21 -8.97
CA ALA A 18 4.91 7.52 -9.59
C ALA A 18 4.07 6.82 -8.51
N LEU A 19 2.77 6.69 -8.76
CA LEU A 19 1.85 5.97 -7.90
C LEU A 19 1.21 4.83 -8.70
N ILE A 20 1.33 3.60 -8.21
CA ILE A 20 0.81 2.40 -8.86
C ILE A 20 -0.23 1.76 -7.94
N PHE A 21 -1.43 1.55 -8.46
CA PHE A 21 -2.48 0.82 -7.77
C PHE A 21 -2.36 -0.67 -8.08
N LEU A 22 -1.92 -1.47 -7.11
CA LEU A 22 -1.74 -2.91 -7.27
C LEU A 22 -3.06 -3.70 -7.13
N GLY A 23 -4.02 -3.13 -6.41
CA GLY A 23 -5.37 -3.66 -6.25
C GLY A 23 -6.32 -2.59 -5.75
N THR A 24 -7.53 -2.54 -6.30
CA THR A 24 -8.59 -1.55 -5.95
C THR A 24 -9.91 -2.24 -5.61
N GLY A 25 -9.87 -3.53 -5.31
CA GLY A 25 -11.05 -4.33 -4.96
C GLY A 25 -11.30 -4.36 -3.46
N CYS A 26 -12.46 -4.86 -3.07
CA CYS A 26 -12.80 -5.07 -1.66
C CYS A 26 -12.05 -6.26 -1.05
N SER A 27 -12.19 -6.47 0.26
CA SER A 27 -11.53 -7.56 1.01
C SER A 27 -11.81 -8.96 0.45
N SER A 28 -12.95 -9.19 -0.23
CA SER A 28 -13.26 -10.47 -0.88
C SER A 28 -12.65 -10.62 -2.29
N ALA A 29 -11.96 -9.59 -2.77
CA ALA A 29 -11.47 -9.41 -4.14
C ALA A 29 -12.60 -9.37 -5.18
N VAL A 30 -12.32 -8.71 -6.30
CA VAL A 30 -13.20 -8.73 -7.49
C VAL A 30 -12.40 -9.35 -8.63
N PRO A 31 -12.86 -10.44 -9.24
CA PRO A 31 -14.17 -11.08 -9.04
C PRO A 31 -14.29 -11.85 -7.73
N ASN A 32 -15.50 -11.87 -7.16
CA ASN A 32 -15.81 -12.78 -6.08
C ASN A 32 -15.87 -14.21 -6.63
N ALA A 33 -15.11 -15.13 -6.02
CA ALA A 33 -14.99 -16.51 -6.51
C ALA A 33 -16.36 -17.23 -6.62
N MET A 34 -17.30 -16.96 -5.71
CA MET A 34 -18.63 -17.57 -5.77
C MET A 34 -19.43 -17.09 -6.98
N CYS A 35 -19.28 -15.84 -7.41
CA CYS A 35 -19.94 -15.34 -8.62
C CYS A 35 -19.46 -16.05 -9.91
N LEU A 36 -18.27 -16.65 -9.87
CA LEU A 36 -17.71 -17.41 -11.01
C LEU A 36 -18.01 -18.90 -10.92
N ILE A 37 -17.89 -19.49 -9.73
CA ILE A 37 -18.06 -20.93 -9.51
C ILE A 37 -19.56 -21.30 -9.47
N GLN A 38 -20.41 -20.41 -8.98
CA GLN A 38 -21.87 -20.54 -8.99
C GLN A 38 -22.52 -19.25 -9.50
N PRO A 39 -22.52 -19.03 -10.83
CA PRO A 39 -23.08 -17.81 -11.41
C PRO A 39 -24.57 -17.67 -11.07
N SER A 40 -24.96 -16.47 -10.65
CA SER A 40 -26.37 -16.08 -10.55
C SER A 40 -27.02 -15.97 -11.93
N ASP A 41 -28.36 -15.96 -12.00
CA ASP A 41 -29.11 -15.65 -13.21
C ASP A 41 -29.98 -14.39 -13.00
N PRO A 42 -29.62 -13.23 -13.58
CA PRO A 42 -28.48 -13.01 -14.48
C PRO A 42 -27.12 -13.01 -13.72
N PRO A 43 -26.00 -13.32 -14.42
CA PRO A 43 -24.68 -13.34 -13.80
C PRO A 43 -24.23 -11.93 -13.40
N CYS A 44 -23.45 -11.85 -12.31
CA CYS A 44 -22.91 -10.58 -11.83
C CYS A 44 -22.03 -9.91 -12.89
N HIS A 45 -22.53 -8.85 -13.53
CA HIS A 45 -21.85 -8.16 -14.61
C HIS A 45 -20.43 -7.71 -14.24
N VAL A 46 -20.25 -7.17 -13.03
CA VAL A 46 -18.97 -6.64 -12.53
C VAL A 46 -17.91 -7.74 -12.42
N CYS A 47 -18.24 -8.92 -11.87
CA CYS A 47 -17.29 -10.02 -11.70
C CYS A 47 -16.88 -10.64 -13.04
N PHE A 48 -17.79 -10.71 -14.02
CA PHE A 48 -17.44 -11.22 -15.34
C PHE A 48 -16.62 -10.20 -16.14
N GLN A 49 -16.91 -8.91 -16.00
CA GLN A 49 -16.13 -7.85 -16.65
C GLN A 49 -14.71 -7.73 -16.09
N SER A 50 -14.50 -7.92 -14.79
CA SER A 50 -13.16 -7.83 -14.17
C SER A 50 -12.18 -8.86 -14.73
N MET A 51 -12.66 -10.01 -15.21
CA MET A 51 -11.84 -11.02 -15.91
C MET A 51 -11.37 -10.58 -17.31
N SER A 52 -11.96 -9.52 -17.87
CA SER A 52 -11.74 -9.09 -19.26
C SER A 52 -10.84 -7.85 -19.39
N LEU A 53 -10.36 -7.28 -18.28
CA LEU A 53 -9.56 -6.06 -18.29
C LEU A 53 -8.04 -6.38 -18.26
N PRO A 54 -7.31 -6.12 -19.35
CA PRO A 54 -5.87 -6.32 -19.38
C PRO A 54 -5.12 -5.28 -18.52
N PRO A 55 -3.95 -5.64 -17.95
CA PRO A 55 -3.14 -4.76 -17.09
C PRO A 55 -2.57 -3.51 -17.80
N ASP A 56 -2.55 -3.50 -19.14
CA ASP A 56 -1.86 -2.53 -20.00
C ASP A 56 -2.54 -1.17 -20.12
N ARG A 57 -3.73 -0.98 -19.55
CA ARG A 57 -4.51 0.26 -19.65
C ARG A 57 -4.16 1.36 -18.63
N ASN A 58 -3.07 1.22 -17.87
CA ASN A 58 -2.64 2.21 -16.88
C ASN A 58 -1.25 2.81 -17.21
N PRO A 59 -1.18 4.01 -17.83
CA PRO A 59 0.07 4.61 -18.28
C PRO A 59 0.65 5.56 -17.22
N ASN A 60 1.35 5.06 -16.20
CA ASN A 60 1.97 5.88 -15.15
C ASN A 60 3.37 5.37 -14.71
N TYR A 61 4.33 5.19 -15.63
CA TYR A 61 5.69 4.78 -15.27
C TYR A 61 6.79 5.51 -16.06
N SER A 62 7.89 5.87 -15.40
CA SER A 62 9.07 6.49 -16.00
C SER A 62 10.37 5.98 -15.34
N ASP A 63 11.38 5.64 -16.11
CA ASP A 63 12.65 5.04 -15.64
C ASP A 63 13.53 6.04 -14.86
N GLY A 64 13.93 5.68 -13.64
CA GLY A 64 14.82 6.46 -12.77
C GLY A 64 15.20 5.67 -11.51
N LYS A 65 16.10 6.20 -10.67
CA LYS A 65 16.37 5.61 -9.34
C LYS A 65 15.12 5.81 -8.48
N GLN A 66 14.35 4.74 -8.31
CA GLN A 66 13.06 4.74 -7.64
C GLN A 66 13.15 4.04 -6.29
N TYR A 67 12.36 4.54 -5.35
CA TYR A 67 12.06 3.85 -4.10
C TYR A 67 10.65 3.28 -4.19
N TYR A 68 10.50 1.99 -3.91
CA TYR A 68 9.25 1.26 -4.00
C TYR A 68 8.65 1.10 -2.61
N ILE A 69 7.70 1.98 -2.30
CA ILE A 69 6.96 1.96 -1.03
C ILE A 69 5.63 1.24 -1.27
N LEU A 70 5.40 0.17 -0.53
CA LEU A 70 4.17 -0.61 -0.60
C LEU A 70 3.24 -0.21 0.55
N ILE A 71 2.00 0.16 0.24
CA ILE A 71 0.95 0.35 1.25
C ILE A 71 0.08 -0.91 1.24
N ASP A 72 0.07 -1.61 2.37
CA ASP A 72 -0.56 -2.91 2.61
C ASP A 72 -0.02 -4.10 1.79
N VAL A 73 -0.01 -5.27 2.41
CA VAL A 73 0.46 -6.53 1.84
C VAL A 73 -0.59 -7.61 2.04
N GLY A 74 -1.65 -7.52 1.25
CA GLY A 74 -2.81 -8.40 1.34
C GLY A 74 -2.58 -9.82 0.84
N LYS A 75 -3.58 -10.68 1.04
CA LYS A 75 -3.61 -12.09 0.59
C LYS A 75 -3.38 -12.29 -0.92
N ASN A 76 -3.56 -11.27 -1.74
CA ASN A 76 -3.35 -11.33 -3.20
C ASN A 76 -1.94 -10.87 -3.63
N PHE A 77 -1.04 -10.60 -2.68
CA PHE A 77 0.28 -10.01 -2.96
C PHE A 77 1.08 -10.80 -4.00
N ARG A 78 1.14 -12.13 -3.90
CA ARG A 78 1.84 -12.98 -4.89
C ARG A 78 1.34 -12.75 -6.32
N GLU A 79 0.03 -12.67 -6.52
CA GLU A 79 -0.55 -12.40 -7.84
C GLU A 79 -0.21 -10.97 -8.31
N GLN A 80 -0.28 -9.99 -7.40
CA GLN A 80 0.09 -8.61 -7.69
C GLN A 80 1.56 -8.48 -8.13
N VAL A 81 2.48 -9.22 -7.50
CA VAL A 81 3.88 -9.28 -7.93
C VAL A 81 3.99 -9.85 -9.34
N LEU A 82 3.41 -11.03 -9.58
CA LEU A 82 3.48 -11.68 -10.89
C LEU A 82 2.87 -10.85 -12.01
N ARG A 83 1.83 -10.05 -11.72
CA ARG A 83 1.12 -9.23 -12.70
C ARG A 83 1.75 -7.85 -12.88
N TRP A 84 2.00 -7.14 -11.80
CA TRP A 84 2.36 -5.71 -11.83
C TRP A 84 3.85 -5.49 -11.69
N PHE A 85 4.54 -6.23 -10.84
CA PHE A 85 5.98 -6.03 -10.63
C PHE A 85 6.76 -6.46 -11.86
N THR A 86 6.35 -7.57 -12.48
CA THR A 86 6.94 -8.02 -13.75
C THR A 86 6.69 -7.04 -14.90
N TYR A 87 5.47 -6.48 -14.98
CA TYR A 87 5.08 -5.52 -16.01
C TYR A 87 5.81 -4.18 -15.88
N HIS A 88 5.86 -3.64 -14.66
CA HIS A 88 6.54 -2.38 -14.34
C HIS A 88 8.04 -2.55 -14.06
N LYS A 89 8.57 -3.77 -14.15
CA LYS A 89 9.97 -4.12 -13.86
C LYS A 89 10.43 -3.65 -12.46
N ILE A 90 9.54 -3.77 -11.47
CA ILE A 90 9.83 -3.45 -10.06
C ILE A 90 10.74 -4.56 -9.51
N PRO A 91 12.00 -4.23 -9.14
CA PRO A 91 12.97 -5.24 -8.74
C PRO A 91 12.81 -5.69 -7.29
N GLN A 92 12.27 -4.84 -6.41
CA GLN A 92 12.18 -5.07 -4.97
C GLN A 92 11.15 -4.15 -4.30
N VAL A 93 10.95 -4.35 -2.99
CA VAL A 93 10.20 -3.43 -2.11
C VAL A 93 11.17 -2.84 -1.09
N ASP A 94 11.26 -1.51 -1.04
CA ASP A 94 12.20 -0.81 -0.15
C ASP A 94 11.59 -0.58 1.25
N SER A 95 10.28 -0.38 1.33
CA SER A 95 9.59 -0.25 2.61
C SER A 95 8.10 -0.55 2.49
N ILE A 96 7.50 -1.00 3.59
CA ILE A 96 6.08 -1.34 3.68
C ILE A 96 5.41 -0.44 4.72
N ILE A 97 4.22 0.04 4.42
CA ILE A 97 3.36 0.77 5.37
C ILE A 97 2.07 -0.03 5.50
N LEU A 98 1.69 -0.43 6.71
CA LEU A 98 0.44 -1.13 6.96
C LEU A 98 -0.60 -0.15 7.52
N THR A 99 -1.77 -0.11 6.88
CA THR A 99 -2.91 0.72 7.31
C THR A 99 -3.60 0.13 8.53
N HIS A 100 -3.72 -1.20 8.60
CA HIS A 100 -4.38 -1.96 9.67
C HIS A 100 -4.04 -3.46 9.62
N GLU A 101 -4.51 -4.26 10.58
CA GLU A 101 -4.14 -5.68 10.70
C GLU A 101 -5.14 -6.69 10.10
N HIS A 102 -6.10 -6.27 9.28
CA HIS A 102 -7.00 -7.22 8.65
C HIS A 102 -6.31 -8.06 7.57
N ALA A 103 -6.94 -9.20 7.26
CA ALA A 103 -6.35 -10.23 6.43
C ALA A 103 -6.00 -9.75 5.01
N ASP A 104 -6.85 -8.90 4.46
CA ASP A 104 -6.68 -8.23 3.19
C ASP A 104 -5.57 -7.18 3.19
N ALA A 105 -5.07 -6.76 4.35
CA ALA A 105 -3.91 -5.86 4.49
C ALA A 105 -2.60 -6.57 4.87
N ILE A 106 -2.64 -7.77 5.49
CA ILE A 106 -1.42 -8.38 6.08
C ILE A 106 -1.12 -9.83 5.66
N LEU A 107 -2.04 -10.57 5.03
CA LEU A 107 -1.82 -12.00 4.78
C LEU A 107 -0.74 -12.30 3.73
N GLY A 108 -0.29 -11.32 2.96
CA GLY A 108 0.81 -11.47 2.00
C GLY A 108 2.20 -11.23 2.60
N LEU A 109 2.31 -10.94 3.90
CA LEU A 109 3.60 -10.66 4.54
C LEU A 109 4.61 -11.81 4.40
N ASP A 110 4.17 -13.07 4.41
CA ASP A 110 5.08 -14.21 4.21
C ASP A 110 5.66 -14.25 2.79
N ASP A 111 4.86 -13.84 1.79
CA ASP A 111 5.26 -13.80 0.38
C ASP A 111 6.24 -12.65 0.05
N ILE A 112 6.43 -11.66 0.95
CA ILE A 112 7.42 -10.57 0.75
C ILE A 112 8.83 -11.10 0.53
N ARG A 113 9.15 -12.27 1.09
CA ARG A 113 10.44 -12.92 0.85
C ARG A 113 10.77 -13.07 -0.64
N ALA A 114 9.77 -13.19 -1.51
CA ALA A 114 9.96 -13.30 -2.96
C ALA A 114 10.48 -12.01 -3.63
N VAL A 115 10.32 -10.86 -2.97
CA VAL A 115 10.75 -9.53 -3.46
C VAL A 115 11.86 -8.92 -2.61
N GLN A 116 12.42 -9.69 -1.67
CA GLN A 116 13.62 -9.33 -0.92
C GLN A 116 14.88 -9.78 -1.68
N PRO A 117 16.03 -9.12 -1.46
CA PRO A 117 17.30 -9.57 -1.99
C PRO A 117 17.54 -11.06 -1.68
N HIS A 118 18.04 -11.81 -2.66
CA HIS A 118 18.36 -13.22 -2.43
C HIS A 118 19.75 -13.37 -1.81
N SER A 119 19.83 -14.00 -0.64
CA SER A 119 21.07 -14.38 0.02
C SER A 119 21.04 -15.87 0.39
N PRO A 120 22.06 -16.68 0.00
CA PRO A 120 22.11 -18.11 0.34
C PRO A 120 22.09 -18.38 1.85
N THR A 121 22.65 -17.46 2.63
CA THR A 121 22.73 -17.49 4.09
C THR A 121 21.55 -16.82 4.76
N ASN A 122 20.61 -16.25 3.99
CA ASN A 122 19.56 -15.37 4.48
C ASN A 122 20.14 -14.21 5.32
N ASP A 123 21.30 -13.69 4.92
CA ASP A 123 21.88 -12.48 5.49
C ASP A 123 21.54 -11.33 4.54
N ILE A 124 20.45 -10.64 4.85
CA ILE A 124 19.90 -9.53 4.05
C ILE A 124 19.51 -8.40 5.00
N ASP A 125 19.55 -7.17 4.48
CA ASP A 125 18.96 -6.05 5.20
C ASP A 125 17.44 -6.29 5.31
N PRO A 126 16.88 -6.26 6.54
CA PRO A 126 15.46 -6.48 6.74
C PRO A 126 14.66 -5.34 6.11
N THR A 127 13.50 -5.66 5.52
CA THR A 127 12.61 -4.64 4.95
C THR A 127 11.94 -3.85 6.09
N PRO A 128 12.05 -2.51 6.10
CA PRO A 128 11.32 -1.67 7.05
C PRO A 128 9.81 -1.77 6.86
N VAL A 129 9.08 -2.02 7.95
CA VAL A 129 7.62 -2.05 8.01
C VAL A 129 7.14 -1.01 9.02
N TYR A 130 6.32 -0.07 8.57
CA TYR A 130 5.74 0.97 9.40
C TYR A 130 4.27 0.65 9.70
N LEU A 131 3.90 0.60 10.98
CA LEU A 131 2.56 0.23 11.43
C LEU A 131 2.25 0.81 12.81
N ALA A 132 0.97 0.85 13.17
CA ALA A 132 0.51 1.21 14.51
C ALA A 132 0.83 0.13 15.56
N GLN A 133 0.81 0.52 16.84
CA GLN A 133 1.13 -0.38 17.96
C GLN A 133 0.13 -1.54 18.08
N TYR A 134 -1.17 -1.25 17.94
CA TYR A 134 -2.21 -2.29 18.00
C TYR A 134 -2.07 -3.31 16.85
N ALA A 135 -1.72 -2.83 15.64
CA ALA A 135 -1.48 -3.69 14.49
C ALA A 135 -0.27 -4.61 14.73
N MET A 136 0.79 -4.08 15.33
CA MET A 136 1.98 -4.87 15.70
C MET A 136 1.65 -5.98 16.70
N GLU A 137 0.84 -5.69 17.72
CA GLU A 137 0.41 -6.68 18.71
C GLU A 137 -0.38 -7.82 18.06
N SER A 138 -1.27 -7.49 17.12
CA SER A 138 -2.03 -8.48 16.37
C SER A 138 -1.14 -9.31 15.43
N ILE A 139 -0.21 -8.68 14.72
CA ILE A 139 0.75 -9.36 13.84
C ILE A 139 1.65 -10.29 14.66
N ALA A 140 2.09 -9.90 15.85
CA ALA A 140 2.88 -10.75 16.74
C ALA A 140 2.13 -12.01 17.17
N MET A 141 0.80 -11.95 17.27
CA MET A 141 -0.05 -13.12 17.55
C MET A 141 -0.30 -13.98 16.30
N LYS A 142 -0.59 -13.36 15.15
CA LYS A 142 -0.91 -14.06 13.88
C LYS A 142 0.32 -14.67 13.21
N PHE A 143 1.45 -13.97 13.26
CA PHE A 143 2.71 -14.31 12.60
C PHE A 143 3.89 -14.28 13.57
N PRO A 144 3.88 -15.08 14.66
CA PRO A 144 4.94 -15.05 15.66
C PRO A 144 6.32 -15.38 15.07
N TYR A 145 6.37 -16.12 13.97
CA TYR A 145 7.61 -16.49 13.28
C TYR A 145 8.21 -15.34 12.44
N LEU A 146 7.42 -14.36 12.01
CA LEU A 146 7.91 -13.15 11.30
C LEU A 146 8.41 -12.08 12.28
N VAL A 147 7.97 -12.14 13.54
CA VAL A 147 8.33 -11.17 14.59
C VAL A 147 9.50 -11.65 15.45
N ARG A 148 9.52 -12.93 15.84
CA ARG A 148 10.51 -13.45 16.80
C ARG A 148 11.85 -13.75 16.13
N LYS A 149 12.85 -12.89 16.37
CA LYS A 149 14.24 -13.03 15.88
C LYS A 149 15.13 -13.98 16.70
N LYS A 150 14.68 -14.54 17.83
CA LYS A 150 15.54 -15.42 18.65
C LYS A 150 15.76 -16.77 17.95
N LEU A 151 16.85 -16.84 17.19
CA LEU A 151 17.54 -18.09 16.92
C LEU A 151 18.00 -18.64 18.28
N ILE A 152 17.43 -19.75 18.70
CA ILE A 152 17.97 -20.53 19.81
C ILE A 152 19.28 -21.13 19.29
N GLU A 153 20.37 -21.04 20.06
CA GLU A 153 21.66 -21.66 19.68
C GLU A 153 21.43 -23.13 19.27
N GLY A 154 21.78 -23.48 18.03
CA GLY A 154 21.56 -24.81 17.46
C GLY A 154 20.32 -24.97 16.56
N GLN A 155 19.48 -23.94 16.36
CA GLN A 155 18.42 -23.98 15.36
C GLN A 155 18.91 -23.52 13.98
N GLU A 156 18.50 -24.24 12.93
CA GLU A 156 18.72 -23.83 11.54
C GLU A 156 18.16 -22.43 11.27
N VAL A 157 18.86 -21.68 10.41
CA VAL A 157 18.42 -20.35 9.95
C VAL A 157 17.04 -20.48 9.32
N ARG A 158 16.02 -19.89 9.96
CA ARG A 158 14.66 -19.87 9.39
C ARG A 158 14.67 -19.02 8.13
N ARG A 159 14.28 -19.65 7.03
CA ARG A 159 14.16 -19.03 5.71
C ARG A 159 12.80 -18.35 5.56
N VAL A 160 12.58 -17.28 6.33
CA VAL A 160 11.35 -16.47 6.32
C VAL A 160 11.66 -15.03 5.90
N ALA A 161 10.62 -14.26 5.56
CA ALA A 161 10.76 -12.84 5.26
C ALA A 161 11.37 -12.09 6.46
N GLN A 162 12.26 -11.14 6.17
CA GLN A 162 12.95 -10.37 7.21
C GLN A 162 12.40 -8.97 7.33
N PHE A 163 11.94 -8.61 8.53
CA PHE A 163 11.32 -7.32 8.78
C PHE A 163 12.04 -6.53 9.88
N GLU A 164 12.05 -5.22 9.69
CA GLU A 164 12.34 -4.24 10.72
C GLU A 164 11.03 -3.51 11.05
N TRP A 165 10.46 -3.83 12.21
CA TRP A 165 9.17 -3.30 12.65
C TRP A 165 9.35 -1.92 13.28
N ASN A 166 8.74 -0.90 12.66
CA ASN A 166 8.80 0.49 13.07
C ASN A 166 7.40 0.96 13.50
N ILE A 167 7.24 1.29 14.79
CA ILE A 167 5.96 1.76 15.31
C ILE A 167 5.75 3.22 14.90
N ILE A 168 4.67 3.47 14.17
CA ILE A 168 4.21 4.82 13.86
C ILE A 168 3.57 5.37 15.13
N GLU A 169 4.04 6.54 15.56
CA GLU A 169 3.37 7.24 16.65
C GLU A 169 2.00 7.74 16.17
N GLU A 170 0.95 7.32 16.86
CA GLU A 170 -0.45 7.67 16.57
C GLU A 170 -0.81 9.12 16.97
N GLN A 171 0.16 10.03 16.85
CA GLN A 171 -0.06 11.46 17.00
C GLN A 171 -0.35 12.05 15.63
N VAL A 172 -1.53 12.64 15.49
CA VAL A 172 -1.91 13.40 14.30
C VAL A 172 -0.84 14.45 14.01
N ASP A 173 -0.48 14.61 12.74
CA ASP A 173 0.55 15.52 12.24
C ASP A 173 2.00 15.20 12.57
N LYS A 174 2.29 14.10 13.28
CA LYS A 174 3.67 13.64 13.44
C LYS A 174 4.12 12.95 12.15
N PRO A 175 5.14 13.48 11.45
CA PRO A 175 5.62 12.86 10.23
C PRO A 175 6.54 11.68 10.54
N PHE A 176 6.54 10.70 9.64
CA PHE A 176 7.58 9.68 9.55
C PHE A 176 8.13 9.64 8.12
N VAL A 177 9.31 9.06 7.93
CA VAL A 177 9.95 8.96 6.62
C VAL A 177 10.12 7.49 6.29
N ALA A 178 9.56 7.08 5.15
CA ALA A 178 9.74 5.74 4.59
C ALA A 178 10.44 5.88 3.24
N SER A 179 11.61 5.27 3.10
CA SER A 179 12.42 5.29 1.87
C SER A 179 12.61 6.69 1.25
N GLY A 180 12.86 7.70 2.10
CA GLY A 180 13.08 9.09 1.69
C GLY A 180 11.81 9.91 1.43
N LEU A 181 10.62 9.30 1.42
CA LEU A 181 9.35 10.00 1.30
C LEU A 181 8.76 10.29 2.69
N LYS A 182 8.40 11.56 2.91
CA LYS A 182 7.75 11.99 4.14
C LYS A 182 6.26 11.67 4.09
N PHE A 183 5.81 10.86 5.05
CA PHE A 183 4.42 10.58 5.32
C PHE A 183 3.98 11.34 6.56
N ILE A 184 2.74 11.79 6.53
CA ILE A 184 2.07 12.37 7.68
C ILE A 184 0.87 11.49 7.95
N LEU A 185 0.75 11.03 9.20
CA LEU A 185 -0.47 10.37 9.63
C LEU A 185 -1.59 11.40 9.56
N CYS A 186 -2.49 11.20 8.60
CA CYS A 186 -3.57 12.12 8.33
C CYS A 186 -4.73 11.85 9.29
N LEU A 187 -4.99 10.57 9.60
CA LEU A 187 -6.28 10.14 10.16
C LEU A 187 -6.20 8.84 10.97
N LEU A 188 -6.93 8.81 12.09
CA LEU A 188 -7.46 7.59 12.69
C LEU A 188 -8.90 7.44 12.19
N VAL A 189 -9.15 6.53 11.27
CA VAL A 189 -10.44 6.43 10.59
C VAL A 189 -11.25 5.28 11.14
N MET A 190 -12.52 5.52 11.44
CA MET A 190 -13.41 4.44 11.89
C MET A 190 -13.65 3.47 10.72
N HIS A 191 -13.40 2.18 10.94
CA HIS A 191 -13.68 1.07 10.02
C HIS A 191 -14.71 0.14 10.67
N GLY A 192 -15.99 0.52 10.61
CA GLY A 192 -17.06 -0.10 11.42
C GLY A 192 -17.38 0.72 12.66
N GLU A 193 -17.80 0.08 13.75
CA GLU A 193 -18.22 0.77 14.99
C GLU A 193 -17.08 1.04 15.97
N ASP A 194 -16.02 0.19 16.01
CA ASP A 194 -14.98 0.25 17.06
C ASP A 194 -13.54 0.03 16.54
N TYR A 195 -13.28 0.21 15.25
CA TYR A 195 -11.98 -0.10 14.66
C TYR A 195 -11.33 1.10 13.99
N ILE A 196 -10.00 1.17 14.05
CA ILE A 196 -9.22 2.28 13.50
C ILE A 196 -8.36 1.78 12.32
N SER A 197 -8.54 2.41 11.16
CA SER A 197 -7.64 2.32 10.01
C SER A 197 -6.83 3.60 9.87
N LEU A 198 -5.55 3.48 9.48
CA LEU A 198 -4.68 4.64 9.28
C LEU A 198 -4.86 5.23 7.88
N GLY A 199 -5.09 6.55 7.82
CA GLY A 199 -5.03 7.32 6.58
C GLY A 199 -3.73 8.13 6.48
N PHE A 200 -3.16 8.22 5.28
CA PHE A 200 -1.86 8.85 5.06
C PHE A 200 -1.95 10.05 4.12
N LEU A 201 -1.20 11.11 4.44
CA LEU A 201 -0.96 12.25 3.56
C LEU A 201 0.54 12.28 3.21
N PHE A 202 0.86 12.39 1.92
CA PHE A 202 2.25 12.42 1.47
C PHE A 202 2.42 13.26 0.20
N GLY A 203 3.68 13.63 -0.07
CA GLY A 203 4.08 14.44 -1.22
C GLY A 203 4.16 15.94 -0.91
N GLU A 204 5.23 16.57 -1.41
CA GLU A 204 5.51 18.00 -1.20
C GLU A 204 4.94 18.87 -2.32
N ASN A 205 5.24 18.49 -3.58
CA ASN A 205 4.79 19.19 -4.78
C ASN A 205 3.42 18.73 -5.28
N CYS A 206 3.11 17.44 -5.09
CA CYS A 206 1.80 16.85 -5.37
C CYS A 206 1.29 16.20 -4.10
N ARG A 207 0.25 16.78 -3.49
CA ARG A 207 -0.30 16.31 -2.22
C ARG A 207 -1.32 15.20 -2.47
N VAL A 208 -1.01 14.02 -1.97
CA VAL A 208 -1.83 12.84 -2.09
C VAL A 208 -2.36 12.43 -0.71
N ALA A 209 -3.67 12.23 -0.62
CA ALA A 209 -4.29 11.61 0.54
C ALA A 209 -4.75 10.19 0.18
N TYR A 210 -4.32 9.20 0.96
CA TYR A 210 -4.71 7.80 0.84
C TYR A 210 -5.51 7.37 2.07
N ILE A 211 -6.78 7.03 1.85
CA ILE A 211 -7.75 6.70 2.89
C ILE A 211 -8.54 5.47 2.44
N SER A 212 -8.01 4.28 2.73
CA SER A 212 -8.72 3.01 2.52
C SER A 212 -9.55 2.65 3.75
N ASP A 213 -10.56 1.78 3.57
CA ASP A 213 -11.25 1.11 4.67
C ASP A 213 -11.91 2.07 5.67
N VAL A 214 -12.66 3.05 5.16
CA VAL A 214 -13.34 4.08 5.97
C VAL A 214 -14.86 3.92 5.99
N SER A 215 -15.44 3.86 7.19
CA SER A 215 -16.89 3.99 7.38
C SER A 215 -17.32 5.44 7.67
N ARG A 216 -16.53 6.18 8.46
CA ARG A 216 -16.84 7.56 8.86
C ARG A 216 -15.60 8.45 8.99
N LEU A 217 -15.69 9.65 8.42
CA LEU A 217 -14.72 10.73 8.65
C LEU A 217 -15.26 11.72 9.68
N SER A 218 -14.51 11.95 10.75
CA SER A 218 -14.82 13.01 11.73
C SER A 218 -14.77 14.41 11.09
N PHE A 219 -15.37 15.41 11.73
CA PHE A 219 -15.34 16.78 11.22
C PHE A 219 -13.91 17.35 11.14
N LYS A 220 -13.08 17.05 12.16
CA LYS A 220 -11.65 17.44 12.19
C LYS A 220 -10.89 16.86 10.99
N HIS A 221 -11.18 15.60 10.67
CA HIS A 221 -10.61 14.87 9.54
C HIS A 221 -11.00 15.46 8.19
N ARG A 222 -12.29 15.80 8.02
CA ARG A 222 -12.80 16.44 6.79
C ARG A 222 -12.19 17.81 6.54
N ILE A 223 -12.01 18.62 7.57
CA ILE A 223 -11.33 19.92 7.43
C ILE A 223 -9.88 19.72 6.97
N ARG A 224 -9.17 18.72 7.49
CA ARG A 224 -7.75 18.51 7.16
C ARG A 224 -7.51 18.23 5.67
N ILE A 225 -8.36 17.40 5.06
CA ILE A 225 -8.30 17.08 3.62
C ILE A 225 -8.99 18.12 2.74
N SER A 226 -9.62 19.14 3.33
CA SER A 226 -10.27 20.21 2.59
C SER A 226 -9.29 21.32 2.19
N LYS A 227 -9.71 22.14 1.22
CA LYS A 227 -8.98 23.33 0.79
C LYS A 227 -8.67 24.32 1.92
N THR A 228 -9.41 24.30 3.02
CA THR A 228 -9.22 25.23 4.16
C THR A 228 -8.29 24.68 5.24
N GLY A 229 -7.95 23.38 5.22
CA GLY A 229 -7.10 22.73 6.22
C GLY A 229 -5.65 22.62 5.79
N ALA A 230 -5.21 21.41 5.39
CA ALA A 230 -3.83 21.19 4.99
C ALA A 230 -3.45 21.95 3.70
N GLY A 231 -4.42 22.41 2.92
CA GLY A 231 -4.23 23.00 1.61
C GLY A 231 -4.93 22.16 0.54
N GLN A 232 -4.91 22.61 -0.71
CA GLN A 232 -5.52 21.87 -1.80
C GLN A 232 -4.77 20.54 -2.02
N LEU A 233 -5.53 19.44 -2.04
CA LEU A 233 -5.04 18.12 -2.47
C LEU A 233 -5.04 18.05 -3.99
N ASP A 234 -4.02 17.42 -4.54
CA ASP A 234 -3.93 17.11 -5.97
C ASP A 234 -4.61 15.76 -6.29
N LEU A 235 -4.51 14.80 -5.35
CA LEU A 235 -5.12 13.49 -5.47
C LEU A 235 -5.71 13.02 -4.13
N LEU A 236 -6.96 12.57 -4.16
CA LEU A 236 -7.64 11.94 -3.03
C LEU A 236 -8.06 10.52 -3.42
N ILE A 237 -7.56 9.54 -2.69
CA ILE A 237 -7.93 8.13 -2.82
C ILE A 237 -8.75 7.78 -1.59
N LEU A 238 -9.99 7.33 -1.80
CA LEU A 238 -10.99 7.14 -0.77
C LEU A 238 -11.74 5.82 -0.98
N ASP A 239 -12.08 5.14 0.12
CA ASP A 239 -12.98 3.98 0.10
C ASP A 239 -14.35 4.32 -0.47
N THR A 240 -14.84 3.47 -1.38
CA THR A 240 -16.19 3.52 -1.93
C THR A 240 -16.73 2.11 -2.14
N LEU A 241 -16.89 1.36 -1.04
CA LEU A 241 -17.25 -0.07 -1.10
C LEU A 241 -18.60 -0.37 -1.77
N TYR A 242 -19.63 0.46 -1.51
CA TYR A 242 -20.95 0.29 -2.09
C TYR A 242 -21.47 1.59 -2.69
N GLN A 243 -22.08 1.49 -3.87
CA GLN A 243 -22.87 2.59 -4.41
C GLN A 243 -24.24 2.59 -3.72
N VAL A 244 -24.49 3.57 -2.85
CA VAL A 244 -25.81 3.78 -2.26
C VAL A 244 -26.59 4.74 -3.16
N SER A 245 -27.69 4.27 -3.73
CA SER A 245 -28.65 5.13 -4.41
C SER A 245 -29.40 5.94 -3.35
N GLN A 246 -29.08 7.24 -3.25
CA GLN A 246 -29.61 8.25 -2.32
C GLN A 246 -28.79 8.44 -1.03
N ILE A 247 -28.21 9.64 -0.91
CA ILE A 247 -27.78 10.23 0.35
C ILE A 247 -28.92 11.19 0.72
N GLU A 248 -29.77 10.82 1.68
CA GLU A 248 -30.56 11.83 2.37
C GLU A 248 -29.57 12.69 3.17
N VAL A 249 -29.33 13.90 2.69
CA VAL A 249 -28.58 14.91 3.43
C VAL A 249 -29.52 15.41 4.53
N GLU A 250 -29.43 14.82 5.72
CA GLU A 250 -29.97 15.46 6.92
C GLU A 250 -29.22 16.79 7.11
N GLN A 251 -30.00 17.88 7.09
CA GLN A 251 -29.56 19.27 7.26
C GLN A 251 -29.18 19.57 8.71
#